data_AF-A0A1S3W4A5-F1
#
_entry.id   AF-A0A1S3W4A5-F1
#
_cell.length_a   1.000
_cell.length_b   1.000
_cell.length_c   1.000
_cell.angle_alpha   90.00
_cell.angle_beta   90.00
_cell.angle_gamma   90.00
#
_symmetry.space_group_name_H-M   'P 1'
#
loop_
_entity.id
_entity.type
_entity.pdbx_description
1 polymer ?
#
loop_
_entity_poly.entity_id
_entity_poly.type
_entity_poly.pdbx_seq_one_letter_code
_entity_poly.pdbx_strand_id
1 'polypeptide(L)'
;MHHGNIMYDRRVIRGNTYALQMGPPPVQSDALEFQRLQQSHKKAAAKRRALDQFRPQSPEAVEGRKHLSVQTELYLEEIADRVIEIDMECQTDAFLDRPPTPLFIPAKTGVDVETQILEGELFDFDLEVKPMLEVLVGKTIEQALLEVMEEEELASLQVRQYNYEELRNAELAEVQRLEEQERRHREEKERRKQQQWEIVHKQTETSQKIAARVFAQRYLSDLLPSVFGSLRDAGYFYDPVERDIEVGFLPWLLNEVDKAMEHSMLGRAVLDMLIREVVQRRQAAYEALMGRQAFLAPETGFMAPTTMVYPPEVDGPQDLLTPGTQGLLLDRDLLQTTQSRLSVGRPVDSTSLQDGLYMEEEGEEPFEIGGP
;
A
#
# COMPACT_ATOMS: atom_id res chain seq x y z
N MET A 1 52.38 10.39 55.29
CA MET A 1 51.06 10.22 54.67
C MET A 1 50.14 9.55 55.68
N HIS A 2 49.39 10.32 56.46
CA HIS A 2 48.42 9.77 57.41
C HIS A 2 47.12 9.48 56.68
N HIS A 3 46.80 8.20 56.53
CA HIS A 3 45.52 7.76 56.01
C HIS A 3 44.49 7.92 57.13
N GLY A 4 43.53 8.82 56.96
CA GLY A 4 42.41 8.96 57.88
C GLY A 4 41.54 7.71 57.87
N ASN A 5 41.05 7.32 59.03
CA ASN A 5 40.24 6.10 59.17
C ASN A 5 38.95 6.22 58.34
N ILE A 6 38.84 5.39 57.29
CA ILE A 6 37.76 5.39 56.29
C ILE A 6 36.37 5.14 56.91
N MET A 7 36.34 4.64 58.15
CA MET A 7 35.12 4.41 58.95
C MET A 7 34.41 5.69 59.39
N TYR A 8 35.07 6.85 59.33
CA TYR A 8 34.46 8.15 59.68
C TYR A 8 34.42 9.14 58.51
N ASP A 9 34.88 8.73 57.33
CA ASP A 9 34.82 9.60 56.15
C ASP A 9 33.37 9.76 55.70
N ARG A 10 32.93 11.02 55.57
CA ARG A 10 31.59 11.40 55.12
C ARG A 10 31.40 11.20 53.62
N ARG A 11 32.49 11.07 52.85
CA ARG A 11 32.43 10.79 51.41
C ARG A 11 32.13 9.33 51.11
N VAL A 12 32.33 8.45 52.09
CA VAL A 12 32.12 7.01 51.94
C VAL A 12 30.68 6.69 52.37
N ILE A 13 29.82 6.48 51.38
CA ILE A 13 28.43 6.08 51.59
C ILE A 13 28.43 4.61 52.02
N ARG A 14 28.00 4.34 53.25
CA ARG A 14 27.92 2.99 53.82
C ARG A 14 26.47 2.51 53.72
N GLY A 15 26.18 1.65 52.75
CA GLY A 15 24.84 1.12 52.52
C GLY A 15 24.57 0.81 51.06
N ASN A 16 23.38 0.27 50.78
CA ASN A 16 22.94 -0.10 49.44
C ASN A 16 22.64 1.16 48.59
N THR A 17 23.39 1.39 47.51
CA THR A 17 23.32 2.61 46.67
C THR A 17 22.21 2.58 45.61
N TYR A 18 21.49 1.46 45.47
CA TYR A 18 20.45 1.28 44.46
C TYR A 18 19.17 2.09 44.70
N ALA A 19 18.94 2.62 45.91
CA ALA A 19 17.76 3.45 46.21
C ALA A 19 17.96 4.95 45.95
N LEU A 20 19.13 5.37 45.45
CA LEU A 20 19.53 6.78 45.39
C LEU A 20 19.46 7.40 43.99
N GLN A 21 18.75 6.77 43.05
CA GLN A 21 18.60 7.31 41.71
C GLN A 21 17.13 7.63 41.39
N MET A 22 16.89 8.93 41.16
CA MET A 22 15.75 9.58 40.49
C MET A 22 14.51 9.88 41.35
N GLY A 23 14.61 10.94 42.17
CA GLY A 23 13.49 11.84 42.42
C GLY A 23 13.76 13.20 41.76
N PRO A 24 12.74 13.91 41.23
CA PRO A 24 12.91 15.23 40.62
C PRO A 24 13.43 16.27 41.64
N PRO A 25 14.08 17.36 41.20
CA PRO A 25 14.70 18.33 42.10
C PRO A 25 13.67 18.95 43.05
N PRO A 26 14.04 19.25 44.31
CA PRO A 26 13.10 19.69 45.33
C PRO A 26 12.50 21.05 44.96
N VAL A 27 11.20 21.02 44.70
CA VAL A 27 10.32 22.19 44.79
C VAL A 27 10.36 22.68 46.24
N GLN A 28 10.22 23.98 46.45
CA GLN A 28 10.50 24.74 47.69
C GLN A 28 9.65 24.37 48.93
N SER A 29 9.02 23.19 49.00
CA SER A 29 8.14 22.73 50.09
C SER A 29 8.86 22.20 51.33
N ASP A 30 10.16 21.89 51.27
CA ASP A 30 10.82 21.13 52.35
C ASP A 30 11.37 21.99 53.50
N ALA A 31 11.40 23.32 53.36
CA ALA A 31 11.93 24.21 54.40
C ALA A 31 11.16 24.08 55.74
N LEU A 32 9.84 23.81 55.67
CA LEU A 32 8.99 23.60 56.84
C LEU A 32 9.20 22.22 57.49
N GLU A 33 9.47 21.19 56.69
CA GLU A 33 9.73 19.83 57.17
C GLU A 33 11.10 19.74 57.85
N PHE A 34 12.14 20.33 57.25
CA PHE A 34 13.46 20.44 57.87
C PHE A 34 13.43 21.27 59.17
N GLN A 35 12.60 22.32 59.23
CA GLN A 35 12.41 23.11 60.45
C GLN A 35 11.70 22.29 61.55
N ARG A 36 10.67 21.50 61.20
CA ARG A 36 10.00 20.58 62.16
C ARG A 36 10.95 19.51 62.68
N LEU A 37 11.79 18.94 61.82
CA LEU A 37 12.78 17.93 62.22
C LEU A 37 13.85 18.53 63.14
N GLN A 38 14.32 19.76 62.87
CA GLN A 38 15.25 20.45 63.78
C GLN A 38 14.57 20.81 65.12
N GLN A 39 13.30 21.23 65.11
CA GLN A 39 12.55 21.51 66.32
C GLN A 39 12.31 20.25 67.16
N SER A 40 12.01 19.10 66.52
CA SER A 40 11.86 17.82 67.22
C SER A 40 13.18 17.36 67.84
N HIS A 41 14.30 17.51 67.13
CA HIS A 41 15.64 17.21 67.66
C HIS A 41 16.03 18.11 68.84
N LYS A 42 15.71 19.42 68.77
CA LYS A 42 15.90 20.36 69.88
C LYS A 42 15.02 20.03 71.08
N LYS A 43 13.76 19.66 70.86
CA LYS A 43 12.81 19.26 71.92
C LYS A 43 13.21 17.95 72.59
N ALA A 44 13.70 16.98 71.83
CA ALA A 44 14.23 15.73 72.35
C ALA A 44 15.50 15.96 73.20
N ALA A 45 16.42 16.82 72.74
CA ALA A 45 17.60 17.20 73.52
C ALA A 45 17.24 17.94 74.82
N ALA A 46 16.25 18.84 74.77
CA ALA A 46 15.75 19.53 75.96
C ALA A 46 15.08 18.57 76.96
N LYS A 47 14.30 17.59 76.47
CA LYS A 47 13.68 16.55 77.31
C LYS A 47 14.72 15.65 78.00
N ARG A 48 15.82 15.30 77.30
CA ARG A 48 16.94 14.55 77.92
C ARG A 48 17.62 15.37 79.03
N ARG A 49 17.90 16.66 78.78
CA ARG A 49 18.46 17.56 79.82
C ARG A 49 17.55 17.74 81.03
N ALA A 50 16.24 17.85 80.80
CA ALA A 50 15.27 17.93 81.89
C ALA A 50 15.22 16.61 82.69
N LEU A 51 15.24 15.46 82.02
CA LEU A 51 15.24 14.15 82.68
C LEU A 51 16.51 13.91 83.50
N ASP A 52 17.66 14.44 83.05
CA ASP A 52 18.91 14.41 83.83
C ASP A 52 18.86 15.34 85.07
N GLN A 53 18.10 16.45 85.03
CA GLN A 53 17.90 17.35 86.18
C GLN A 53 16.96 16.77 87.26
N PHE A 54 16.03 15.88 86.88
CA PHE A 54 15.08 15.26 87.81
C PHE A 54 15.54 13.90 88.36
N ARG A 55 16.75 13.43 88.01
CA ARG A 55 17.33 12.25 88.67
C ARG A 55 17.83 12.65 90.06
N PRO A 56 17.42 11.96 91.14
CA PRO A 56 18.04 12.17 92.45
C PRO A 56 19.53 11.83 92.33
N GLN A 57 20.39 12.83 92.50
CA GLN A 57 21.84 12.64 92.49
C GLN A 57 22.24 11.85 93.75
N SER A 58 22.88 10.70 93.57
CA SER A 58 23.64 10.07 94.65
C SER A 58 24.72 11.06 95.11
N PRO A 59 24.99 11.21 96.42
CA PRO A 59 26.02 12.10 96.91
C PRO A 59 27.39 11.79 96.28
N GLU A 60 28.23 12.81 96.11
CA GLU A 60 29.55 12.66 95.48
C GLU A 60 30.45 11.70 96.27
N ALA A 61 31.28 10.97 95.55
CA ALA A 61 32.20 10.00 96.14
C ALA A 61 33.23 10.70 97.04
N VAL A 62 33.42 10.17 98.25
CA VAL A 62 34.47 10.62 99.17
C VAL A 62 35.83 10.55 98.46
N GLU A 63 36.62 11.63 98.57
CA GLU A 63 37.93 11.74 97.90
C GLU A 63 38.80 10.49 98.16
N GLY A 64 39.23 9.84 97.08
CA GLY A 64 40.01 8.61 97.12
C GLY A 64 39.23 7.31 96.97
N ARG A 65 37.89 7.33 96.90
CA ARG A 65 37.05 6.16 96.57
C ARG A 65 36.24 6.40 95.30
N LYS A 66 36.04 5.34 94.50
CA LYS A 66 35.14 5.35 93.33
C LYS A 66 33.89 4.56 93.68
N HIS A 67 32.70 5.09 93.40
CA HIS A 67 31.47 4.32 93.52
C HIS A 67 31.38 3.30 92.38
N LEU A 68 31.46 2.01 92.72
CA LEU A 68 31.17 0.88 91.84
C LEU A 68 29.70 0.47 92.06
N SER A 69 28.96 0.18 90.98
CA SER A 69 27.51 -0.03 91.05
C SER A 69 27.10 -1.35 91.71
N VAL A 70 27.96 -2.38 91.69
CA VAL A 70 27.88 -3.64 92.45
C VAL A 70 29.31 -4.23 92.48
N GLN A 71 29.76 -4.74 93.62
CA GLN A 71 31.08 -5.36 93.77
C GLN A 71 30.95 -6.86 93.46
N THR A 72 31.14 -7.26 92.19
CA THR A 72 31.02 -8.66 91.72
C THR A 72 32.36 -9.39 91.64
N GLU A 73 33.39 -8.90 92.33
CA GLU A 73 34.70 -9.56 92.39
C GLU A 73 34.69 -10.58 93.54
N LEU A 74 35.10 -11.82 93.26
CA LEU A 74 35.18 -12.90 94.23
C LEU A 74 36.40 -12.64 95.15
N TYR A 75 36.20 -11.94 96.26
CA TYR A 75 37.25 -11.69 97.25
C TYR A 75 37.23 -12.80 98.30
N LEU A 76 38.08 -13.82 98.13
CA LEU A 76 38.32 -14.86 99.13
C LEU A 76 39.69 -14.60 99.77
N GLU A 77 39.71 -14.31 101.07
CA GLU A 77 40.95 -14.27 101.85
C GLU A 77 41.27 -15.70 102.32
N GLU A 78 42.41 -16.24 101.89
CA GLU A 78 42.94 -17.47 102.47
C GLU A 78 43.47 -17.18 103.88
N ILE A 79 42.82 -17.74 104.89
CA ILE A 79 43.32 -17.72 106.28
C ILE A 79 44.52 -18.69 106.33
N ALA A 80 45.73 -18.15 106.30
CA ALA A 80 46.97 -18.93 106.27
C ALA A 80 47.44 -19.43 107.67
N ASP A 81 46.63 -19.26 108.71
CA ASP A 81 47.03 -19.60 110.07
C ASP A 81 46.60 -21.04 110.43
N ARG A 82 47.57 -21.92 110.70
CA ARG A 82 47.31 -23.31 111.09
C ARG A 82 46.84 -23.36 112.54
N VAL A 83 45.68 -23.96 112.79
CA VAL A 83 45.18 -24.21 114.14
C VAL A 83 46.13 -25.18 114.87
N ILE A 84 46.50 -24.84 116.11
CA ILE A 84 47.40 -25.66 116.94
C ILE A 84 46.66 -26.91 117.38
N GLU A 85 47.06 -28.07 116.87
CA GLU A 85 46.55 -29.38 117.32
C GLU A 85 47.28 -29.79 118.61
N ILE A 86 46.51 -30.10 119.65
CA ILE A 86 47.02 -30.58 120.94
C ILE A 86 46.54 -32.03 121.09
N ASP A 87 47.47 -32.98 121.09
CA ASP A 87 47.15 -34.39 121.33
C ASP A 87 46.84 -34.61 122.82
N MET A 88 45.60 -35.03 123.10
CA MET A 88 45.14 -35.45 124.42
C MET A 88 44.90 -36.96 124.42
N GLU A 89 45.70 -37.71 125.16
CA GLU A 89 45.54 -39.16 125.30
C GLU A 89 44.44 -39.47 126.33
N CYS A 90 43.40 -40.20 125.92
CA CYS A 90 42.30 -40.66 126.78
C CYS A 90 42.34 -42.18 126.94
N GLN A 91 42.45 -42.68 128.17
CA GLN A 91 42.43 -44.10 128.51
C GLN A 91 40.98 -44.62 128.51
N THR A 92 40.62 -45.44 127.51
CA THR A 92 39.30 -46.07 127.41
C THR A 92 39.30 -47.47 128.04
N ASP A 93 38.41 -47.69 129.02
CA ASP A 93 38.10 -49.01 129.58
C ASP A 93 37.16 -49.81 128.64
N ALA A 94 37.21 -51.14 128.71
CA ALA A 94 36.52 -52.04 127.78
C ALA A 94 35.00 -52.09 128.07
N PHE A 95 34.22 -51.47 127.18
CA PHE A 95 32.75 -51.40 127.25
C PHE A 95 32.09 -52.79 127.10
N LEU A 96 31.27 -53.18 128.08
CA LEU A 96 30.30 -54.28 127.97
C LEU A 96 28.99 -53.74 127.38
N ASP A 97 28.37 -54.50 126.46
CA ASP A 97 27.16 -54.10 125.74
C ASP A 97 25.97 -53.83 126.67
N ARG A 98 25.62 -52.54 126.79
CA ARG A 98 24.39 -52.06 127.43
C ARG A 98 23.24 -52.18 126.43
N PRO A 99 22.06 -52.71 126.80
CA PRO A 99 20.92 -52.72 125.89
C PRO A 99 20.57 -51.29 125.45
N PRO A 100 20.13 -51.10 124.19
CA PRO A 100 19.84 -49.77 123.66
C PRO A 100 18.79 -49.08 124.52
N THR A 101 19.10 -47.87 124.97
CA THR A 101 18.18 -47.07 125.78
C THR A 101 16.97 -46.70 124.90
N PRO A 102 15.72 -46.90 125.35
CA PRO A 102 14.56 -46.58 124.55
C PRO A 102 14.56 -45.09 124.15
N LEU A 103 14.22 -44.81 122.89
CA LEU A 103 14.15 -43.46 122.34
C LEU A 103 13.08 -42.66 123.09
N PHE A 104 13.51 -41.57 123.73
CA PHE A 104 12.59 -40.62 124.36
C PHE A 104 11.93 -39.77 123.26
N ILE A 105 10.62 -39.96 123.06
CA ILE A 105 9.80 -39.12 122.18
C ILE A 105 9.09 -38.09 123.09
N PRO A 106 9.44 -36.80 123.01
CA PRO A 106 8.75 -35.76 123.77
C PRO A 106 7.27 -35.70 123.37
N ALA A 107 6.37 -35.52 124.34
CA ALA A 107 4.98 -35.20 124.03
C ALA A 107 4.92 -33.84 123.31
N LYS A 108 4.20 -33.75 122.19
CA LYS A 108 3.95 -32.46 121.51
C LYS A 108 3.28 -31.50 122.51
N THR A 109 4.00 -30.48 122.95
CA THR A 109 3.44 -29.33 123.69
C THR A 109 3.32 -28.13 122.76
N GLY A 110 2.10 -27.87 122.30
CA GLY A 110 1.70 -26.77 121.42
C GLY A 110 0.27 -27.01 120.95
N VAL A 111 -0.52 -25.96 120.74
CA VAL A 111 -1.86 -26.09 120.15
C VAL A 111 -1.67 -26.04 118.63
N ASP A 112 -1.97 -27.14 117.95
CA ASP A 112 -1.97 -27.18 116.49
C ASP A 112 -3.16 -26.32 115.99
N VAL A 113 -2.89 -25.28 115.19
CA VAL A 113 -3.90 -24.41 114.55
C VAL A 113 -3.73 -24.53 113.04
N GLU A 114 -4.79 -24.94 112.35
CA GLU A 114 -4.83 -24.90 110.88
C GLU A 114 -5.44 -23.57 110.41
N THR A 115 -4.80 -22.93 109.44
CA THR A 115 -5.37 -21.79 108.74
C THR A 115 -5.52 -22.16 107.28
N GLN A 116 -6.77 -22.26 106.81
CA GLN A 116 -7.10 -22.53 105.43
C GLN A 116 -7.90 -21.35 104.86
N ILE A 117 -7.54 -20.92 103.65
CA ILE A 117 -8.28 -19.93 102.88
C ILE A 117 -9.36 -20.69 102.09
N LEU A 118 -10.61 -20.27 102.22
CA LEU A 118 -11.74 -20.88 101.54
C LEU A 118 -11.93 -20.31 100.12
N GLU A 119 -12.61 -21.04 99.26
CA GLU A 119 -12.93 -20.58 97.90
C GLU A 119 -13.71 -19.25 97.97
N GLY A 120 -13.17 -18.22 97.30
CA GLY A 120 -13.77 -16.88 97.24
C GLY A 120 -13.30 -15.87 98.30
N GLU A 121 -12.51 -16.27 99.29
CA GLU A 121 -12.06 -15.36 100.37
C GLU A 121 -11.03 -14.32 99.92
N LEU A 122 -10.28 -14.60 98.84
CA LEU A 122 -9.29 -13.71 98.23
C LEU A 122 -9.72 -13.11 96.88
N PHE A 123 -10.97 -13.31 96.47
CA PHE A 123 -11.44 -12.86 95.16
C PHE A 123 -11.67 -11.34 95.15
N ASP A 124 -10.95 -10.64 94.27
CA ASP A 124 -11.17 -9.22 93.98
C ASP A 124 -11.76 -9.08 92.56
N PHE A 125 -13.03 -8.71 92.50
CA PHE A 125 -13.76 -8.55 91.24
C PHE A 125 -13.11 -7.49 90.33
N ASP A 126 -12.67 -6.37 90.90
CA ASP A 126 -12.13 -5.25 90.12
C ASP A 126 -10.75 -5.57 89.54
N LEU A 127 -10.04 -6.55 90.09
CA LEU A 127 -8.80 -7.06 89.53
C LEU A 127 -9.09 -8.10 88.43
N GLU A 128 -9.98 -9.05 88.72
CA GLU A 128 -10.21 -10.21 87.85
C GLU A 128 -11.03 -9.88 86.60
N VAL A 129 -11.89 -8.86 86.64
CA VAL A 129 -12.71 -8.45 85.49
C VAL A 129 -11.91 -7.67 84.43
N LYS A 130 -10.77 -7.08 84.80
CA LYS A 130 -9.97 -6.21 83.91
C LYS A 130 -9.52 -6.93 82.63
N PRO A 131 -8.92 -8.14 82.66
CA PRO A 131 -8.52 -8.84 81.45
C PRO A 131 -9.72 -9.19 80.55
N MET A 132 -10.87 -9.53 81.14
CA MET A 132 -12.09 -9.81 80.38
C MET A 132 -12.61 -8.57 79.65
N LEU A 133 -12.67 -7.43 80.34
CA LEU A 133 -13.11 -6.18 79.75
C LEU A 133 -12.12 -5.68 78.69
N GLU A 134 -10.82 -5.81 78.90
CA GLU A 134 -9.80 -5.44 77.93
C GLU A 134 -9.97 -6.22 76.62
N VAL A 135 -10.18 -7.54 76.71
CA VAL A 135 -10.42 -8.39 75.53
C VAL A 135 -11.74 -8.03 74.86
N LEU A 136 -12.83 -7.83 75.61
CA LEU A 136 -14.13 -7.47 75.05
C LEU A 136 -14.08 -6.12 74.34
N VAL A 137 -13.55 -5.09 75.00
CA VAL A 137 -13.44 -3.75 74.41
C VAL A 137 -12.47 -3.76 73.23
N GLY A 138 -11.31 -4.40 73.37
CA GLY A 138 -10.34 -4.54 72.29
C GLY A 138 -10.95 -5.19 71.05
N LYS A 139 -11.64 -6.33 71.22
CA LYS A 139 -12.22 -7.08 70.11
C LYS A 139 -13.41 -6.36 69.47
N THR A 140 -14.24 -5.67 70.26
CA THR A 140 -15.35 -4.87 69.71
C THR A 140 -14.85 -3.69 68.88
N ILE A 141 -13.80 -3.00 69.32
CA ILE A 141 -13.20 -1.89 68.56
C ILE A 141 -12.50 -2.40 67.31
N GLU A 142 -11.74 -3.50 67.43
CA GLU A 142 -11.06 -4.12 66.28
C GLU A 142 -12.05 -4.57 65.22
N GLN A 143 -13.12 -5.25 65.62
CA GLN A 143 -14.19 -5.67 64.71
C GLN A 143 -14.87 -4.46 64.05
N ALA A 144 -15.24 -3.43 64.81
CA ALA A 144 -15.87 -2.23 64.27
C ALA A 144 -14.96 -1.49 63.27
N LEU A 145 -13.65 -1.44 63.54
CA LEU A 145 -12.70 -0.81 62.63
C LEU A 145 -12.58 -1.58 61.31
N LEU A 146 -12.52 -2.91 61.37
CA LEU A 146 -12.45 -3.76 60.18
C LEU A 146 -13.72 -3.63 59.32
N GLU A 147 -14.89 -3.62 59.95
CA GLU A 147 -16.17 -3.45 59.25
C GLU A 147 -16.25 -2.10 58.52
N VAL A 148 -15.89 -1.00 59.20
CA VAL A 148 -15.89 0.34 58.58
C VAL A 148 -14.89 0.44 57.44
N MET A 149 -13.69 -0.15 57.58
CA MET A 149 -12.71 -0.18 56.50
C MET A 149 -13.22 -0.97 55.28
N GLU A 150 -13.86 -2.12 55.50
CA GLU A 150 -14.46 -2.91 54.43
C GLU A 150 -15.57 -2.14 53.71
N GLU A 151 -16.45 -1.45 54.46
CA GLU A 151 -17.52 -0.63 53.87
C GLU A 151 -16.98 0.51 52.99
N GLU A 152 -15.94 1.21 53.45
CA GLU A 152 -15.30 2.28 52.67
C GLU A 152 -14.60 1.73 51.41
N GLU A 153 -13.93 0.58 51.51
CA GLU A 153 -13.30 -0.07 50.36
C GLU A 153 -14.35 -0.51 49.33
N LEU A 154 -15.44 -1.14 49.77
CA LEU A 154 -16.55 -1.54 48.90
C LEU A 154 -17.20 -0.34 48.21
N ALA A 155 -17.44 0.76 48.94
CA ALA A 155 -17.98 1.99 48.35
C ALA A 155 -17.03 2.58 47.28
N SER A 156 -15.72 2.60 47.56
CA SER A 156 -14.70 3.06 46.63
C SER A 156 -14.64 2.20 45.35
N LEU A 157 -14.73 0.87 45.50
CA LEU A 157 -14.77 -0.06 44.36
C LEU A 157 -16.03 0.11 43.52
N GLN A 158 -17.20 0.28 44.14
CA GLN A 158 -18.45 0.52 43.42
C GLN A 158 -18.39 1.80 42.59
N VAL A 159 -17.89 2.90 43.16
CA VAL A 159 -17.71 4.16 42.43
C VAL A 159 -16.75 3.97 41.25
N ARG A 160 -15.64 3.24 41.45
CA ARG A 160 -14.69 2.95 40.39
C ARG A 160 -15.31 2.11 39.28
N GLN A 161 -16.09 1.08 39.63
CA GLN A 161 -16.77 0.22 38.66
C GLN A 161 -17.78 1.02 37.83
N TYR A 162 -18.60 1.84 38.50
CA TYR A 162 -19.57 2.70 37.83
C TYR A 162 -18.89 3.65 36.82
N ASN A 163 -17.83 4.36 37.24
CA ASN A 163 -17.09 5.26 36.36
C ASN A 163 -16.46 4.52 35.16
N TYR A 164 -15.97 3.30 35.38
CA TYR A 164 -15.42 2.48 34.31
C TYR A 164 -16.51 2.02 33.33
N GLU A 165 -17.68 1.62 33.82
CA GLU A 165 -18.81 1.21 32.99
C GLU A 165 -19.35 2.39 32.16
N GLU A 166 -19.46 3.58 32.74
CA GLU A 166 -19.83 4.80 32.02
C GLU A 166 -18.84 5.10 30.87
N LEU A 167 -17.54 5.09 31.18
CA LEU A 167 -16.50 5.34 30.18
C LEU A 167 -16.55 4.29 29.07
N ARG A 168 -16.62 3.00 29.44
CA ARG A 168 -16.69 1.89 28.48
C ARG A 168 -17.92 1.99 27.59
N ASN A 169 -19.08 2.38 28.12
CA ASN A 169 -20.29 2.56 27.35
C ASN A 169 -20.17 3.74 26.38
N ALA A 170 -19.54 4.84 26.80
CA ALA A 170 -19.27 5.98 25.93
C ALA A 170 -18.30 5.63 24.79
N GLU A 171 -17.19 4.95 25.11
CA GLU A 171 -16.21 4.47 24.13
C GLU A 171 -16.86 3.50 23.12
N LEU A 172 -17.68 2.56 23.59
CA LEU A 172 -18.37 1.60 22.73
C LEU A 172 -19.35 2.31 21.77
N ALA A 173 -20.08 3.32 22.24
CA ALA A 173 -20.95 4.12 21.39
C ALA A 173 -20.15 4.92 20.33
N GLU A 174 -18.98 5.45 20.70
CA GLU A 174 -18.09 6.15 19.76
C GLU A 174 -17.52 5.21 18.70
N VAL A 175 -17.05 4.03 19.09
CA VAL A 175 -16.56 3.00 18.15
C VAL A 175 -17.64 2.61 17.16
N GLN A 176 -18.87 2.35 17.61
CA GLN A 176 -19.98 2.04 16.71
C GLN A 176 -20.26 3.16 15.71
N ARG A 177 -20.22 4.42 16.16
CA ARG A 177 -20.39 5.60 15.29
C ARG A 177 -19.31 5.65 14.21
N LEU A 178 -18.06 5.40 14.58
CA LEU A 178 -16.92 5.40 13.67
C LEU A 178 -16.97 4.24 12.68
N GLU A 179 -17.31 3.03 13.14
CA GLU A 179 -17.47 1.85 12.30
C GLU A 179 -18.56 2.04 11.24
N GLU A 180 -19.72 2.61 11.62
CA GLU A 180 -20.77 2.93 10.65
C GLU A 180 -20.33 3.97 9.62
N GLN A 181 -19.60 5.01 10.07
CA GLN A 181 -19.06 6.01 9.17
C GLN A 181 -18.04 5.40 8.20
N GLU A 182 -17.13 4.55 8.70
CA GLU A 182 -16.15 3.85 7.88
C GLU A 182 -16.83 2.91 6.88
N ARG A 183 -17.89 2.19 7.30
CA ARG A 183 -18.67 1.34 6.42
C ARG A 183 -19.24 2.13 5.24
N ARG A 184 -19.87 3.29 5.50
CA ARG A 184 -20.41 4.17 4.45
C ARG A 184 -19.31 4.67 3.50
N HIS A 185 -18.18 5.12 4.04
CA HIS A 185 -17.05 5.57 3.21
C HIS A 185 -16.45 4.44 2.38
N ARG A 186 -16.35 3.23 2.93
CA ARG A 186 -15.85 2.05 2.23
C ARG A 186 -16.76 1.65 1.08
N GLU A 187 -18.07 1.58 1.33
CA GLU A 187 -19.09 1.30 0.30
C GLU A 187 -19.04 2.36 -0.83
N GLU A 188 -18.92 3.64 -0.49
CA GLU A 188 -18.80 4.69 -1.51
C GLU A 188 -17.49 4.60 -2.28
N LYS A 189 -16.35 4.36 -1.59
CA LYS A 189 -15.04 4.20 -2.23
C LYS A 189 -15.04 3.01 -3.20
N GLU A 190 -15.62 1.89 -2.81
CA GLU A 190 -15.77 0.72 -3.68
C GLU A 190 -16.63 1.03 -4.91
N ARG A 191 -17.75 1.74 -4.73
CA ARG A 191 -18.61 2.17 -5.84
C ARG A 191 -17.87 3.10 -6.80
N ARG A 192 -17.09 4.06 -6.29
CA ARG A 192 -16.27 4.96 -7.11
C ARG A 192 -15.18 4.20 -7.87
N LYS A 193 -14.54 3.23 -7.22
CA LYS A 193 -13.53 2.38 -7.85
C LYS A 193 -14.12 1.56 -9.00
N GLN A 194 -15.30 0.99 -8.82
CA GLN A 194 -16.00 0.24 -9.87
C GLN A 194 -16.35 1.15 -11.06
N GLN A 195 -16.90 2.34 -10.80
CA GLN A 195 -17.19 3.32 -11.86
C GLN A 195 -15.94 3.71 -12.64
N GLN A 196 -14.84 4.01 -11.93
CA GLN A 196 -13.58 4.38 -12.57
C GLN A 196 -13.00 3.22 -13.39
N TRP A 197 -13.10 1.99 -12.87
CA TRP A 197 -12.65 0.80 -13.59
C TRP A 197 -13.43 0.60 -14.89
N GLU A 198 -14.75 0.77 -14.88
CA GLU A 198 -15.56 0.72 -16.10
C GLU A 198 -15.20 1.81 -17.11
N ILE A 199 -14.93 3.03 -16.64
CA ILE A 199 -14.50 4.14 -17.49
C ILE A 199 -13.17 3.80 -18.15
N VAL A 200 -12.18 3.36 -17.37
CA VAL A 200 -10.85 2.97 -17.88
C VAL A 200 -10.98 1.81 -18.86
N HIS A 201 -11.79 0.79 -18.56
CA HIS A 201 -12.03 -0.34 -19.47
C HIS A 201 -12.62 0.12 -20.82
N LYS A 202 -13.61 1.01 -20.79
CA LYS A 202 -14.19 1.57 -22.04
C LYS A 202 -13.17 2.44 -22.78
N GLN A 203 -12.34 3.19 -22.07
CA GLN A 203 -11.27 4.00 -22.67
C GLN A 203 -10.20 3.13 -23.34
N THR A 204 -9.78 2.03 -22.72
CA THR A 204 -8.80 1.12 -23.34
C THR A 204 -9.38 0.43 -24.57
N GLU A 205 -10.63 -0.04 -24.51
CA GLU A 205 -11.31 -0.60 -25.69
C GLU A 205 -11.43 0.39 -26.84
N THR A 206 -11.87 1.62 -26.55
CA THR A 206 -12.02 2.67 -27.57
C THR A 206 -10.67 3.08 -28.14
N SER A 207 -9.64 3.23 -27.30
CA SER A 207 -8.26 3.48 -27.73
C SER A 207 -7.75 2.39 -28.67
N GLN A 208 -7.96 1.11 -28.33
CA GLN A 208 -7.58 -0.02 -29.19
C GLN A 208 -8.33 -0.02 -30.52
N LYS A 209 -9.64 0.24 -30.52
CA LYS A 209 -10.45 0.36 -31.76
C LYS A 209 -9.95 1.49 -32.65
N ILE A 210 -9.63 2.64 -32.06
CA ILE A 210 -9.07 3.78 -32.80
C ILE A 210 -7.70 3.43 -33.36
N ALA A 211 -6.81 2.83 -32.56
CA ALA A 211 -5.48 2.40 -32.98
C ALA A 211 -5.55 1.40 -34.13
N ALA A 212 -6.41 0.38 -34.04
CA ALA A 212 -6.63 -0.60 -35.11
C ALA A 212 -7.17 0.05 -36.38
N ARG A 213 -8.10 1.01 -36.28
CA ARG A 213 -8.62 1.76 -37.43
C ARG A 213 -7.53 2.58 -38.11
N VAL A 214 -6.74 3.34 -37.34
CA VAL A 214 -5.65 4.16 -37.87
C VAL A 214 -4.58 3.27 -38.51
N PHE A 215 -4.25 2.15 -37.88
CA PHE A 215 -3.33 1.15 -38.42
C PHE A 215 -3.84 0.59 -39.75
N ALA A 216 -5.09 0.15 -39.82
CA ALA A 216 -5.69 -0.37 -41.05
C ALA A 216 -5.72 0.67 -42.17
N GLN A 217 -6.07 1.92 -41.86
CA GLN A 217 -6.07 3.02 -42.83
C GLN A 217 -4.67 3.26 -43.41
N ARG A 218 -3.65 3.35 -42.56
CA ARG A 218 -2.26 3.54 -43.00
C ARG A 218 -1.73 2.33 -43.77
N TYR A 219 -2.02 1.12 -43.31
CA TYR A 219 -1.62 -0.09 -44.02
C TYR A 219 -2.27 -0.18 -45.40
N LEU A 220 -3.56 0.12 -45.49
CA LEU A 220 -4.30 0.09 -46.74
C LEU A 220 -3.87 1.22 -47.70
N SER A 221 -3.53 2.41 -47.19
CA SER A 221 -3.02 3.50 -48.03
C SER A 221 -1.71 3.15 -48.71
N ASP A 222 -0.87 2.35 -48.07
CA ASP A 222 0.43 1.94 -48.62
C ASP A 222 0.29 0.68 -49.50
N LEU A 223 -0.59 -0.26 -49.10
CA LEU A 223 -0.82 -1.51 -49.83
C LEU A 223 -1.56 -1.28 -51.15
N LEU A 224 -2.58 -0.42 -51.19
CA LEU A 224 -3.41 -0.23 -52.39
C LEU A 224 -2.55 0.22 -53.59
N PRO A 225 -1.75 1.30 -53.52
CA PRO A 225 -0.90 1.70 -54.64
C PRO A 225 0.11 0.62 -55.05
N SER A 226 0.69 -0.10 -54.08
CA SER A 226 1.64 -1.18 -54.36
C SER A 226 0.98 -2.34 -55.11
N VAL A 227 -0.20 -2.78 -54.69
CA VAL A 227 -0.94 -3.88 -55.35
C VAL A 227 -1.44 -3.43 -56.71
N PHE A 228 -2.04 -2.24 -56.80
CA PHE A 228 -2.49 -1.68 -58.08
C PHE A 228 -1.32 -1.47 -59.06
N GLY A 229 -0.14 -1.06 -58.58
CA GLY A 229 1.09 -1.00 -59.36
C GLY A 229 1.50 -2.37 -59.87
N SER A 230 1.63 -3.36 -58.97
CA SER A 230 2.01 -4.73 -59.35
C SER A 230 1.04 -5.38 -60.34
N LEU A 231 -0.26 -5.12 -60.21
CA LEU A 231 -1.29 -5.67 -61.08
C LEU A 231 -1.34 -4.96 -62.44
N ARG A 232 -0.96 -3.66 -62.48
CA ARG A 232 -0.75 -2.92 -63.72
C ARG A 232 0.49 -3.43 -64.45
N ASP A 233 1.59 -3.63 -63.73
CA ASP A 233 2.84 -4.18 -64.28
C ASP A 233 2.66 -5.62 -64.78
N ALA A 234 1.81 -6.41 -64.11
CA ALA A 234 1.41 -7.75 -64.55
C ALA A 234 0.43 -7.74 -65.76
N GLY A 235 0.02 -6.57 -66.25
CA GLY A 235 -0.82 -6.44 -67.45
C GLY A 235 -2.30 -6.78 -67.25
N TYR A 236 -2.78 -6.85 -66.01
CA TYR A 236 -4.21 -7.11 -65.72
C TYR A 236 -5.10 -5.89 -65.96
N PHE A 237 -4.55 -4.68 -65.81
CA PHE A 237 -5.22 -3.44 -66.21
C PHE A 237 -4.81 -3.10 -67.64
N TYR A 238 -5.72 -3.28 -68.58
CA TYR A 238 -5.55 -2.89 -69.99
C TYR A 238 -6.59 -1.83 -70.36
N ASP A 239 -6.25 -0.98 -71.33
CA ASP A 239 -7.25 -0.11 -71.94
C ASP A 239 -8.12 -0.98 -72.87
N PRO A 240 -9.45 -1.04 -72.67
CA PRO A 240 -10.33 -1.81 -73.55
C PRO A 240 -10.20 -1.39 -75.02
N VAL A 241 -9.90 -0.11 -75.29
CA VAL A 241 -9.74 0.40 -76.65
C VAL A 241 -8.45 -0.13 -77.27
N GLU A 242 -7.33 -0.11 -76.54
CA GLU A 242 -6.07 -0.65 -77.01
C GLU A 242 -6.19 -2.15 -77.29
N ARG A 243 -6.86 -2.90 -76.40
CA ARG A 243 -7.08 -4.33 -76.57
C ARG A 243 -7.99 -4.67 -77.75
N ASP A 244 -9.05 -3.90 -77.96
CA ASP A 244 -9.94 -4.06 -79.11
C ASP A 244 -9.23 -3.74 -80.44
N ILE A 245 -8.31 -2.77 -80.43
CA ILE A 245 -7.45 -2.49 -81.59
C ILE A 245 -6.51 -3.67 -81.85
N GLU A 246 -5.82 -4.17 -80.83
CA GLU A 246 -4.87 -5.29 -80.95
C GLU A 246 -5.53 -6.59 -81.41
N VAL A 247 -6.69 -6.93 -80.82
CA VAL A 247 -7.35 -8.23 -81.02
C VAL A 247 -8.38 -8.18 -82.15
N GLY A 248 -9.06 -7.06 -82.34
CA GLY A 248 -10.11 -6.90 -83.34
C GLY A 248 -9.61 -6.25 -84.62
N PHE A 249 -9.08 -5.03 -84.51
CA PHE A 249 -8.78 -4.19 -85.67
C PHE A 249 -7.53 -4.62 -86.42
N LEU A 250 -6.41 -4.89 -85.73
CA LEU A 250 -5.15 -5.26 -86.40
C LEU A 250 -5.28 -6.57 -87.20
N PRO A 251 -5.88 -7.66 -86.68
CA PRO A 251 -6.07 -8.87 -87.47
C PRO A 251 -7.02 -8.67 -88.65
N TRP A 252 -8.08 -7.87 -88.46
CA TRP A 252 -8.98 -7.52 -89.56
C TRP A 252 -8.25 -6.73 -90.66
N LEU A 253 -7.45 -5.73 -90.29
CA LEU A 253 -6.67 -4.92 -91.22
C LEU A 253 -5.63 -5.76 -91.96
N LEU A 254 -4.90 -6.62 -91.25
CA LEU A 254 -3.92 -7.53 -91.84
C LEU A 254 -4.59 -8.48 -92.85
N ASN A 255 -5.75 -9.04 -92.52
CA ASN A 255 -6.52 -9.89 -93.43
C ASN A 255 -7.00 -9.12 -94.68
N GLU A 256 -7.40 -7.87 -94.54
CA GLU A 256 -7.84 -7.06 -95.69
C GLU A 256 -6.65 -6.68 -96.60
N VAL A 257 -5.49 -6.40 -96.02
CA VAL A 257 -4.23 -6.20 -96.75
C VAL A 257 -3.83 -7.49 -97.48
N ASP A 258 -3.95 -8.65 -96.83
CA ASP A 258 -3.66 -9.95 -97.45
C ASP A 258 -4.60 -10.20 -98.65
N LYS A 259 -5.91 -9.96 -98.54
CA LYS A 259 -6.83 -10.07 -99.68
C LYS A 259 -6.47 -9.12 -100.83
N ALA A 260 -6.08 -7.88 -100.53
CA ALA A 260 -5.64 -6.94 -101.55
C ALA A 260 -4.36 -7.42 -102.24
N MET A 261 -3.44 -8.01 -101.49
CA MET A 261 -2.23 -8.65 -102.01
C MET A 261 -2.57 -9.87 -102.87
N GLU A 262 -3.50 -10.72 -102.46
CA GLU A 262 -4.00 -11.86 -103.24
C GLU A 262 -4.65 -11.40 -104.56
N HIS A 263 -5.53 -10.40 -104.53
CA HIS A 263 -6.10 -9.81 -105.74
C HIS A 263 -5.01 -9.24 -106.68
N SER A 264 -3.98 -8.60 -106.13
CA SER A 264 -2.83 -8.11 -106.90
C SER A 264 -2.00 -9.25 -107.50
N MET A 265 -1.79 -10.34 -106.75
CA MET A 265 -1.11 -11.54 -107.24
C MET A 265 -1.91 -12.27 -108.32
N LEU A 266 -3.23 -12.43 -108.14
CA LEU A 266 -4.13 -12.99 -109.14
C LEU A 266 -4.16 -12.11 -110.39
N GLY A 267 -4.24 -10.78 -110.23
CA GLY A 267 -4.17 -9.82 -111.33
C GLY A 267 -2.87 -9.96 -112.12
N ARG A 268 -1.72 -10.08 -111.44
CA ARG A 268 -0.41 -10.35 -112.08
C ARG A 268 -0.39 -11.72 -112.78
N ALA A 269 -0.91 -12.77 -112.16
CA ALA A 269 -0.94 -14.12 -112.74
C ALA A 269 -1.82 -14.19 -113.99
N VAL A 270 -3.00 -13.55 -113.97
CA VAL A 270 -3.88 -13.43 -115.14
C VAL A 270 -3.21 -12.61 -116.24
N LEU A 271 -2.56 -11.49 -115.89
CA LEU A 271 -1.79 -10.69 -116.86
C LEU A 271 -0.69 -11.53 -117.51
N ASP A 272 0.08 -12.28 -116.72
CA ASP A 272 1.12 -13.18 -117.22
C ASP A 272 0.55 -14.28 -118.12
N MET A 273 -0.60 -14.86 -117.78
CA MET A 273 -1.28 -15.85 -118.61
C MET A 273 -1.75 -15.24 -119.94
N LEU A 274 -2.30 -14.03 -119.91
CA LEU A 274 -2.75 -13.30 -121.10
C LEU A 274 -1.56 -12.93 -122.00
N ILE A 275 -0.44 -12.50 -121.40
CA ILE A 275 0.82 -12.28 -122.12
C ILE A 275 1.29 -13.58 -122.79
N ARG A 276 1.29 -14.71 -122.07
CA ARG A 276 1.64 -16.03 -122.64
C ARG A 276 0.72 -16.42 -123.80
N GLU A 277 -0.59 -16.25 -123.69
CA GLU A 277 -1.54 -16.53 -124.77
C GLU A 277 -1.29 -15.66 -126.00
N VAL A 278 -1.08 -14.35 -125.81
CA VAL A 278 -0.80 -13.42 -126.92
C VAL A 278 0.51 -13.79 -127.62
N VAL A 279 1.56 -14.16 -126.85
CA VAL A 279 2.83 -14.63 -127.40
C VAL A 279 2.64 -15.94 -128.18
N GLN A 280 1.90 -16.92 -127.65
CA GLN A 280 1.61 -18.20 -128.33
C GLN A 280 0.78 -18.00 -129.60
N ARG A 281 -0.27 -17.16 -129.57
CA ARG A 281 -1.07 -16.85 -130.77
C ARG A 281 -0.24 -16.14 -131.84
N ARG A 282 0.64 -15.22 -131.45
CA ARG A 282 1.59 -14.60 -132.39
C ARG A 282 2.56 -15.63 -132.96
N GLN A 283 3.12 -16.51 -132.15
CA GLN A 283 4.01 -17.58 -132.60
C GLN A 283 3.31 -18.54 -133.58
N ALA A 284 2.09 -18.98 -133.27
CA ALA A 284 1.28 -19.80 -134.18
C ALA A 284 0.91 -19.07 -135.48
N ALA A 285 0.65 -17.76 -135.43
CA ALA A 285 0.42 -16.95 -136.63
C ALA A 285 1.69 -16.84 -137.50
N TYR A 286 2.88 -16.73 -136.89
CA TYR A 286 4.16 -16.79 -137.61
C TYR A 286 4.41 -18.18 -138.23
N GLU A 287 4.14 -19.26 -137.50
CA GLU A 287 4.27 -20.63 -138.00
C GLU A 287 3.27 -20.92 -139.16
N ALA A 288 2.05 -20.40 -139.09
CA ALA A 288 1.06 -20.47 -140.17
C ALA A 288 1.49 -19.65 -141.41
N LEU A 289 2.15 -18.51 -141.21
CA LEU A 289 2.76 -17.71 -142.29
C LEU A 289 3.95 -18.44 -142.94
N MET A 290 4.77 -19.12 -142.14
CA MET A 290 5.89 -19.94 -142.63
C MET A 290 5.43 -21.21 -143.34
N GLY A 291 4.31 -21.83 -142.92
CA GLY A 291 3.68 -22.94 -143.62
C GLY A 291 2.99 -22.55 -144.94
N ARG A 292 2.59 -21.28 -145.08
CA ARG A 292 1.94 -20.74 -146.29
C ARG A 292 2.92 -20.22 -147.35
N GLN A 293 4.22 -20.12 -147.03
CA GLN A 293 5.29 -19.76 -147.96
C GLN A 293 5.93 -20.97 -148.70
N ALA A 294 5.33 -22.17 -148.62
CA ALA A 294 5.82 -23.38 -149.30
C ALA A 294 5.12 -23.73 -150.63
N PHE A 295 4.28 -22.87 -151.21
CA PHE A 295 3.71 -23.12 -152.55
C PHE A 295 3.49 -21.81 -153.32
N LEU A 296 4.42 -21.57 -154.25
CA LEU A 296 4.32 -20.75 -155.47
C LEU A 296 4.39 -19.22 -155.35
N ALA A 297 5.58 -18.71 -155.67
CA ALA A 297 5.77 -17.51 -156.52
C ALA A 297 5.30 -17.83 -157.98
N PRO A 298 5.16 -16.87 -158.93
CA PRO A 298 5.68 -15.50 -158.91
C PRO A 298 4.78 -14.38 -159.50
N GLU A 299 5.22 -13.14 -159.24
CA GLU A 299 5.31 -11.97 -160.13
C GLU A 299 4.15 -11.63 -161.09
N THR A 300 3.53 -10.46 -160.88
CA THR A 300 3.66 -9.30 -161.79
C THR A 300 2.88 -8.12 -161.20
N GLY A 301 3.56 -6.98 -161.08
CA GLY A 301 3.06 -5.80 -160.39
C GLY A 301 2.13 -4.93 -161.22
N PHE A 302 1.39 -4.06 -160.52
CA PHE A 302 1.01 -2.73 -160.97
C PHE A 302 0.71 -1.87 -159.73
N MET A 303 1.25 -0.66 -159.71
CA MET A 303 1.17 0.30 -158.60
C MET A 303 -0.02 1.26 -158.76
N ALA A 304 -0.64 1.64 -157.63
CA ALA A 304 -1.04 3.02 -157.26
C ALA A 304 -1.96 3.03 -156.01
N PRO A 305 -1.74 3.90 -155.00
CA PRO A 305 -2.71 4.16 -153.94
C PRO A 305 -3.16 5.63 -153.90
N THR A 306 -4.45 5.89 -153.71
CA THR A 306 -5.04 7.16 -153.21
C THR A 306 -6.46 6.79 -152.75
N THR A 307 -6.96 7.11 -151.55
CA THR A 307 -7.81 8.27 -151.18
C THR A 307 -8.44 7.84 -149.83
N MET A 308 -8.19 8.47 -148.67
CA MET A 308 -8.80 9.71 -148.11
C MET A 308 -10.27 9.57 -147.65
N VAL A 309 -10.55 10.24 -146.50
CA VAL A 309 -11.82 10.91 -146.07
C VAL A 309 -12.86 10.04 -145.34
N TYR A 310 -13.55 10.40 -144.23
CA TYR A 310 -13.56 11.45 -143.15
C TYR A 310 -14.78 11.02 -142.21
N PRO A 311 -15.30 11.80 -141.22
CA PRO A 311 -15.76 11.42 -139.86
C PRO A 311 -17.20 12.01 -139.62
N PRO A 312 -17.59 12.85 -138.61
CA PRO A 312 -17.55 12.88 -137.11
C PRO A 312 -18.97 13.15 -136.49
N GLU A 313 -19.02 13.65 -135.22
CA GLU A 313 -20.03 14.53 -134.56
C GLU A 313 -21.15 13.90 -133.68
N VAL A 314 -21.73 14.48 -132.59
CA VAL A 314 -21.58 15.67 -131.68
C VAL A 314 -22.64 15.54 -130.53
N ASP A 315 -22.51 16.36 -129.46
CA ASP A 315 -23.53 16.90 -128.50
C ASP A 315 -23.80 16.31 -127.09
N GLY A 316 -23.92 17.22 -126.10
CA GLY A 316 -24.51 17.05 -124.75
C GLY A 316 -25.88 17.76 -124.63
N PRO A 317 -26.28 18.42 -123.51
CA PRO A 317 -26.57 18.00 -122.12
C PRO A 317 -28.07 18.29 -121.70
N GLN A 318 -28.50 18.08 -120.43
CA GLN A 318 -29.48 18.93 -119.67
C GLN A 318 -29.86 18.46 -118.23
N ASP A 319 -30.32 19.45 -117.45
CA ASP A 319 -30.56 19.63 -116.00
C ASP A 319 -31.84 19.00 -115.36
N LEU A 320 -32.01 19.29 -114.05
CA LEU A 320 -33.25 19.44 -113.20
C LEU A 320 -33.43 18.33 -112.13
N LEU A 321 -33.68 18.52 -110.82
CA LEU A 321 -34.22 19.62 -109.98
C LEU A 321 -33.94 19.41 -108.46
N THR A 322 -33.99 20.52 -107.71
CA THR A 322 -34.22 20.75 -106.25
C THR A 322 -35.67 20.38 -105.82
N PRO A 323 -36.25 20.65 -104.60
CA PRO A 323 -35.88 21.56 -103.47
C PRO A 323 -36.06 21.01 -102.03
N GLY A 324 -35.43 21.60 -101.00
CA GLY A 324 -35.95 22.69 -100.14
C GLY A 324 -36.12 22.15 -98.69
N THR A 325 -36.00 22.86 -97.56
CA THR A 325 -36.20 24.28 -97.24
C THR A 325 -35.90 24.51 -95.73
N GLN A 326 -35.18 25.60 -95.38
CA GLN A 326 -35.20 26.45 -94.15
C GLN A 326 -34.89 25.81 -92.76
N GLY A 327 -34.14 26.39 -91.81
CA GLY A 327 -33.52 27.71 -91.66
C GLY A 327 -34.01 28.45 -90.39
N LEU A 328 -33.09 29.10 -89.66
CA LEU A 328 -33.22 30.12 -88.57
C LEU A 328 -33.20 29.59 -87.11
N LEU A 329 -32.29 29.98 -86.21
CA LEU A 329 -31.77 31.27 -85.66
C LEU A 329 -32.56 31.87 -84.48
N LEU A 330 -31.84 31.92 -83.35
CA LEU A 330 -31.72 32.94 -82.29
C LEU A 330 -32.79 33.14 -81.18
N ASP A 331 -32.23 33.09 -79.96
CA ASP A 331 -32.37 33.96 -78.78
C ASP A 331 -33.48 33.78 -77.71
N ARG A 332 -32.96 33.82 -76.47
CA ARG A 332 -33.42 34.45 -75.21
C ARG A 332 -34.61 33.93 -74.39
N ASP A 333 -34.24 33.58 -73.15
CA ASP A 333 -34.71 34.14 -71.86
C ASP A 333 -35.95 33.59 -71.10
N LEU A 334 -35.65 33.27 -69.82
CA LEU A 334 -36.29 33.76 -68.58
C LEU A 334 -37.41 32.97 -67.82
N LEU A 335 -37.12 32.73 -66.52
CA LEU A 335 -37.98 32.79 -65.29
C LEU A 335 -38.81 31.53 -64.92
N GLN A 336 -39.03 31.10 -63.65
CA GLN A 336 -39.00 31.77 -62.32
C GLN A 336 -39.19 30.78 -61.12
N THR A 337 -38.69 31.16 -59.91
CA THR A 337 -39.24 31.03 -58.51
C THR A 337 -39.34 29.64 -57.82
N THR A 338 -38.94 29.35 -56.56
CA THR A 338 -39.23 29.92 -55.19
C THR A 338 -38.08 29.66 -54.16
N GLN A 339 -37.54 30.68 -53.43
CA GLN A 339 -37.68 31.05 -51.97
C GLN A 339 -37.70 29.89 -50.93
N SER A 340 -37.02 29.90 -49.76
CA SER A 340 -36.88 30.89 -48.66
C SER A 340 -35.65 30.63 -47.74
N ARG A 341 -34.78 31.61 -47.42
CA ARG A 341 -34.66 32.45 -46.19
C ARG A 341 -34.76 31.78 -44.80
N LEU A 342 -33.72 31.94 -43.96
CA LEU A 342 -33.76 32.76 -42.72
C LEU A 342 -32.35 33.04 -42.16
N SER A 343 -32.22 34.21 -41.54
CA SER A 343 -31.04 34.83 -40.93
C SER A 343 -31.38 35.27 -39.49
N VAL A 344 -30.36 35.73 -38.75
CA VAL A 344 -30.38 36.43 -37.43
C VAL A 344 -30.25 35.48 -36.22
N GLY A 345 -29.40 35.68 -35.19
CA GLY A 345 -28.48 36.76 -34.85
C GLY A 345 -27.64 36.42 -33.58
N ARG A 346 -26.63 37.26 -33.30
CA ARG A 346 -25.89 37.40 -32.01
C ARG A 346 -26.83 37.90 -30.89
N PRO A 347 -26.56 37.73 -29.56
CA PRO A 347 -25.43 38.32 -28.80
C PRO A 347 -24.88 37.47 -27.60
N VAL A 348 -23.61 37.61 -27.18
CA VAL A 348 -23.00 38.38 -26.04
C VAL A 348 -23.31 37.85 -24.61
N ASP A 349 -22.22 37.75 -23.83
CA ASP A 349 -22.04 37.59 -22.36
C ASP A 349 -22.34 36.25 -21.68
N SER A 350 -21.30 35.67 -21.06
CA SER A 350 -21.15 35.70 -19.59
C SER A 350 -19.91 34.96 -19.09
N THR A 351 -19.21 35.60 -18.16
CA THR A 351 -18.62 35.05 -16.92
C THR A 351 -17.41 34.11 -16.99
N SER A 352 -16.27 34.72 -16.69
CA SER A 352 -15.28 34.27 -15.72
C SER A 352 -15.78 33.21 -14.71
N LEU A 353 -15.09 32.06 -14.67
CA LEU A 353 -14.90 31.28 -13.47
C LEU A 353 -13.47 30.76 -13.46
N GLN A 354 -12.71 31.27 -12.50
CA GLN A 354 -11.47 30.69 -12.01
C GLN A 354 -11.83 29.34 -11.39
N ASP A 355 -11.23 28.26 -11.87
CA ASP A 355 -11.07 27.06 -11.07
C ASP A 355 -9.62 26.99 -10.62
N GLY A 356 -9.46 27.13 -9.30
CA GLY A 356 -8.20 27.01 -8.61
C GLY A 356 -7.66 25.59 -8.72
N LEU A 357 -6.39 25.49 -9.12
CA LEU A 357 -5.53 24.40 -8.71
C LEU A 357 -5.47 24.38 -7.17
N TYR A 358 -6.19 23.46 -6.55
CA TYR A 358 -5.77 22.93 -5.26
C TYR A 358 -4.82 21.78 -5.54
N MET A 359 -3.54 22.04 -5.27
CA MET A 359 -2.52 21.04 -5.08
C MET A 359 -2.86 20.29 -3.79
N GLU A 360 -3.38 19.06 -3.89
CA GLU A 360 -3.24 18.10 -2.80
C GLU A 360 -1.90 17.42 -3.00
N GLU A 361 -0.92 17.85 -2.21
CA GLU A 361 0.32 17.12 -1.96
C GLU A 361 -0.04 15.81 -1.24
N GLU A 362 -0.16 14.70 -1.96
CA GLU A 362 0.03 13.39 -1.35
C GLU A 362 1.53 13.19 -1.12
N GLY A 363 1.95 13.28 0.13
CA GLY A 363 3.28 12.89 0.57
C GLY A 363 3.47 11.38 0.38
N GLU A 364 4.23 11.02 -0.65
CA GLU A 364 4.87 9.70 -0.75
C GLU A 364 5.95 9.60 0.34
N GLU A 365 5.66 8.88 1.43
CA GLU A 365 6.71 8.37 2.31
C GLU A 365 7.47 7.23 1.61
N PRO A 366 8.80 7.28 1.51
CA PRO A 366 9.57 6.20 0.93
C PRO A 366 9.65 5.01 1.90
N PHE A 367 9.16 3.88 1.40
CA PHE A 367 9.28 2.55 1.97
C PHE A 367 10.77 2.16 2.08
N GLU A 368 11.35 2.22 3.29
CA GLU A 368 12.68 1.67 3.55
C GLU A 368 12.64 0.14 3.53
N ILE A 369 13.26 -0.43 2.51
CA ILE A 369 13.54 -1.86 2.42
C ILE A 369 14.72 -2.16 3.33
N GLY A 370 14.42 -2.64 4.55
CA GLY A 370 15.39 -3.30 5.42
C GLY A 370 15.83 -4.62 4.80
N GLY A 371 17.05 -4.66 4.26
CA GLY A 371 17.80 -5.87 3.96
C GLY A 371 18.72 -6.26 5.13
N PRO A 372 19.14 -7.53 5.18
CA PRO A 372 19.27 -8.39 6.38
C PRO A 372 20.29 -7.98 7.45
#